data_AF-A0A382IPW8-F1
#
_entry.id   AF-A0A382IPW8-F1
#
_cell.length_a   1.000
_cell.length_b   1.000
_cell.length_c   1.000
_cell.angle_alpha   90.00
_cell.angle_beta   90.00
_cell.angle_gamma   90.00
#
_symmetry.space_group_name_H-M   'P 1'
#
loop_
_entity.id
_entity.type
_entity.pdbx_description
1 polymer ?
#
loop_
_entity_poly.entity_id
_entity_poly.type
_entity_poly.pdbx_seq_one_letter_code
_entity_poly.pdbx_strand_id
1 'polypeptide(L)'
;MYSVNTLEIMAKPTGLDALRLNIDAIDDEIHSLLLRRTDLVTQIGNLKRASNREGFSLRPSREATIIRRLVAHHSGPFPVTALVRLWRELLSGQVMVQNDFNIALFDPSTEATYRHITRDQFSASGKVHLLPSPAQVIHAVASGNSAVGVLPLP
;
A
#
# COMPACT_ATOMS: atom_id res chain seq x y z
N MET A 1 -49.75 -29.26 22.79
CA MET A 1 -48.47 -28.74 23.34
C MET A 1 -47.51 -28.66 22.16
N TYR A 2 -47.50 -27.52 21.47
CA TYR A 2 -46.67 -27.30 20.29
C TYR A 2 -45.23 -27.04 20.74
N SER A 3 -44.31 -27.98 20.47
CA SER A 3 -42.88 -27.73 20.58
C SER A 3 -42.42 -27.12 19.26
N VAL A 4 -42.22 -25.80 19.27
CA VAL A 4 -41.71 -25.04 18.12
C VAL A 4 -40.22 -24.78 18.37
N ASN A 5 -39.41 -25.13 17.38
CA ASN A 5 -38.06 -24.66 17.06
C ASN A 5 -36.96 -24.70 18.13
N THR A 6 -36.05 -25.67 17.96
CA THR A 6 -34.62 -25.52 18.29
C THR A 6 -33.74 -25.62 17.04
N LEU A 7 -34.34 -25.50 15.86
CA LEU A 7 -33.66 -25.32 14.59
C LEU A 7 -34.15 -24.01 13.98
N GLU A 8 -33.96 -22.92 14.72
CA GLU A 8 -33.95 -21.60 14.11
C GLU A 8 -32.70 -21.57 13.21
N ILE A 9 -32.94 -22.02 11.99
CA ILE A 9 -32.22 -21.72 10.76
C ILE A 9 -31.29 -20.55 11.02
N MET A 10 -29.96 -20.76 10.87
CA MET A 10 -28.98 -19.68 10.77
C MET A 10 -29.30 -18.86 9.53
N ALA A 11 -30.39 -18.09 9.61
CA ALA A 11 -30.95 -17.33 8.53
C ALA A 11 -29.91 -16.27 8.21
N LYS A 12 -29.27 -16.46 7.06
CA LYS A 12 -28.46 -15.45 6.42
C LYS A 12 -29.22 -14.13 6.54
N PRO A 13 -28.66 -13.08 7.16
CA PRO A 13 -29.41 -11.88 7.48
C PRO A 13 -30.19 -11.38 6.26
N THR A 14 -31.51 -11.48 6.30
CA THR A 14 -32.41 -11.35 5.14
C THR A 14 -32.91 -9.91 4.93
N GLY A 15 -32.22 -8.93 5.52
CA GLY A 15 -32.53 -7.51 5.38
C GLY A 15 -31.30 -6.68 5.05
N LEU A 16 -31.52 -5.53 4.39
CA LEU A 16 -30.47 -4.59 4.02
C LEU A 16 -29.58 -4.19 5.22
N ASP A 17 -30.20 -3.90 6.36
CA ASP A 17 -29.45 -3.48 7.56
C ASP A 17 -28.60 -4.60 8.14
N ALA A 18 -29.10 -5.83 8.08
CA ALA A 18 -28.36 -6.97 8.59
C ALA A 18 -27.21 -7.37 7.64
N LEU A 19 -27.31 -7.07 6.33
CA LEU A 19 -26.16 -7.13 5.42
C LEU A 19 -25.13 -6.03 5.71
N ARG A 20 -25.56 -4.81 6.03
CA ARG A 20 -24.66 -3.71 6.40
C ARG A 20 -23.86 -4.02 7.67
N LEU A 21 -24.50 -4.55 8.70
CA LEU A 21 -23.82 -4.98 9.93
C LEU A 21 -22.72 -6.02 9.66
N ASN A 22 -22.92 -6.93 8.70
CA ASN A 22 -21.85 -7.85 8.31
C ASN A 22 -20.71 -7.14 7.57
N ILE A 23 -21.00 -6.13 6.75
CA ILE A 23 -19.97 -5.33 6.09
C ILE A 23 -19.15 -4.60 7.15
N ASP A 24 -19.80 -3.95 8.12
CA ASP A 24 -19.12 -3.25 9.21
C ASP A 24 -18.20 -4.20 10.00
N ALA A 25 -18.68 -5.41 10.32
CA ALA A 25 -17.87 -6.42 11.00
C ALA A 25 -16.65 -6.87 10.15
N ILE A 26 -16.82 -7.03 8.84
CA ILE A 26 -15.73 -7.36 7.92
C ILE A 26 -14.73 -6.20 7.85
N ASP A 27 -15.19 -4.96 7.81
CA ASP A 27 -14.34 -3.76 7.75
C ASP A 27 -13.50 -3.62 9.04
N ASP A 28 -14.08 -3.92 10.21
CA ASP A 28 -13.36 -3.97 11.49
C ASP A 28 -12.27 -5.06 11.51
N GLU A 29 -12.56 -6.23 10.93
CA GLU A 29 -11.58 -7.30 10.77
C GLU A 29 -10.45 -6.90 9.81
N ILE A 30 -10.78 -6.26 8.68
CA ILE A 30 -9.80 -5.73 7.73
C ILE A 30 -8.89 -4.72 8.44
N HIS A 31 -9.47 -3.75 9.16
CA HIS A 31 -8.71 -2.74 9.89
C HIS A 31 -7.76 -3.39 10.92
N SER A 32 -8.26 -4.35 11.69
CA SER A 32 -7.45 -5.10 12.67
C SER A 32 -6.29 -5.86 12.02
N LEU A 33 -6.53 -6.50 10.87
CA LEU A 33 -5.48 -7.18 10.09
C LEU A 33 -4.45 -6.21 9.53
N LEU A 34 -4.87 -5.01 9.10
CA LEU A 34 -3.98 -3.96 8.61
C LEU A 34 -3.05 -3.46 9.72
N LEU A 35 -3.58 -3.20 10.92
CA LEU A 35 -2.77 -2.80 12.08
C LEU A 35 -1.75 -3.87 12.44
N ARG A 36 -2.19 -5.12 12.58
CA ARG A 36 -1.29 -6.25 12.88
C ARG A 36 -0.19 -6.42 11.83
N ARG A 37 -0.53 -6.22 10.54
CA ARG A 37 0.45 -6.27 9.46
C ARG A 37 1.47 -5.14 9.58
N THR A 38 1.03 -3.95 9.96
CA THR A 38 1.90 -2.79 10.18
C THR A 38 2.83 -2.99 11.37
N ASP A 39 2.38 -3.61 12.45
CA ASP A 39 3.25 -3.94 13.59
C ASP A 39 4.41 -4.87 13.18
N LEU A 40 4.13 -5.89 12.37
CA LEU A 40 5.17 -6.79 11.84
C LEU A 40 6.17 -6.04 10.97
N VAL A 41 5.70 -5.09 10.17
CA VAL A 41 6.53 -4.23 9.32
C VAL A 41 7.42 -3.33 10.18
N THR A 42 6.90 -2.76 11.26
CA THR A 42 7.66 -1.96 12.23
C THR A 42 8.74 -2.81 12.92
N GLN A 43 8.40 -4.03 13.35
CA GLN A 43 9.36 -4.96 13.93
C GLN A 43 10.49 -5.32 12.95
N ILE A 44 10.16 -5.58 11.68
CA ILE A 44 11.15 -5.80 10.62
C ILE A 44 12.06 -4.57 10.45
N GLY A 45 11.49 -3.36 10.50
CA GLY A 45 12.24 -2.11 10.46
C GLY A 45 13.23 -1.99 11.63
N ASN A 46 12.78 -2.28 12.84
CA ASN A 46 13.61 -2.27 14.06
C ASN A 46 14.78 -3.26 13.97
N LEU A 47 14.53 -4.48 13.51
CA LEU A 47 15.58 -5.51 13.35
C LEU A 47 16.63 -5.09 12.32
N LYS A 48 16.22 -4.47 11.21
CA LYS A 48 17.15 -3.96 10.20
C LYS A 48 18.07 -2.88 10.77
N ARG A 49 17.50 -1.90 11.49
CA ARG A 49 18.27 -0.85 12.18
C ARG A 49 19.26 -1.41 13.19
N ALA A 50 18.81 -2.34 14.04
CA ALA A 50 19.66 -2.97 15.05
C ALA A 50 20.84 -3.77 14.46
N SER A 51 20.69 -4.26 13.23
CA SER A 51 21.73 -5.04 12.54
C SER A 51 22.68 -4.20 11.67
N ASN A 52 22.64 -2.86 11.75
CA ASN A 52 23.31 -1.93 10.83
C ASN A 52 23.03 -2.24 9.35
N ARG A 53 21.92 -2.93 9.06
CA ARG A 53 21.41 -3.12 7.72
C ARG A 53 20.49 -1.95 7.43
N GLU A 54 21.08 -0.76 7.32
CA GLU A 54 20.40 0.43 6.79
C GLU A 54 20.14 0.20 5.30
N GLY A 55 19.11 -0.61 5.04
CA GLY A 55 18.66 -0.92 3.70
C GLY A 55 17.39 -0.14 3.41
N PHE A 56 17.37 0.51 2.26
CA PHE A 56 16.19 1.08 1.61
C PHE A 56 14.93 0.21 1.86
N SER A 57 13.89 0.82 2.44
CA SER A 57 12.67 0.10 2.88
C SER A 57 11.83 -0.40 1.71
N LEU A 58 11.80 0.34 0.61
CA LEU A 58 11.12 -0.05 -0.61
C LEU A 58 11.85 -1.23 -1.25
N ARG A 59 11.10 -2.29 -1.59
CA ARG A 59 11.65 -3.50 -2.21
C ARG A 59 10.78 -3.91 -3.39
N PRO A 60 10.98 -3.30 -4.57
CA PRO A 60 10.10 -3.49 -5.72
C PRO A 60 9.90 -4.97 -6.08
N SER A 61 10.96 -5.79 -6.05
CA SER A 61 10.85 -7.23 -6.33
C SER A 61 9.98 -7.97 -5.31
N ARG A 62 10.04 -7.57 -4.03
CA ARG A 62 9.21 -8.16 -2.97
C ARG A 62 7.76 -7.76 -3.14
N GLU A 63 7.48 -6.50 -3.44
CA GLU A 63 6.14 -5.97 -3.69
C GLU A 63 5.49 -6.65 -4.90
N ALA A 64 6.22 -6.75 -6.02
CA ALA A 64 5.78 -7.48 -7.20
C ALA A 64 5.46 -8.95 -6.88
N THR A 65 6.25 -9.59 -6.03
CA THR A 65 5.98 -10.97 -5.58
C THR A 65 4.69 -11.07 -4.76
N ILE A 66 4.42 -10.12 -3.86
CA ILE A 66 3.16 -10.07 -3.09
C ILE A 66 1.98 -9.93 -4.03
N ILE A 67 2.03 -8.95 -4.93
CA ILE A 67 0.92 -8.64 -5.84
C ILE A 67 0.67 -9.81 -6.79
N ARG A 68 1.71 -10.37 -7.43
CA ARG A 68 1.56 -11.55 -8.31
C ARG A 68 0.92 -12.73 -7.58
N ARG A 69 1.35 -13.00 -6.34
CA ARG A 69 0.77 -14.06 -5.52
C ARG A 69 -0.72 -13.80 -5.27
N LEU A 70 -1.12 -12.58 -4.94
CA LEU A 70 -2.53 -12.26 -4.67
C LEU A 70 -3.40 -12.34 -5.92
N VAL A 71 -2.90 -11.83 -7.05
CA VAL A 71 -3.58 -11.95 -8.35
C VAL A 71 -3.75 -13.42 -8.74
N ALA A 72 -2.74 -14.26 -8.53
CA ALA A 72 -2.82 -15.68 -8.86
C ALA A 72 -3.86 -16.46 -8.04
N HIS A 73 -4.17 -16.02 -6.81
CA HIS A 73 -5.20 -16.63 -5.97
C HIS A 73 -6.55 -15.89 -6.03
N HIS A 74 -6.66 -14.85 -6.85
CA HIS A 74 -7.86 -14.02 -6.88
C HIS A 74 -9.01 -14.75 -7.57
N SER A 75 -10.17 -14.74 -6.92
CA SER A 75 -11.42 -15.30 -7.43
C SER A 75 -12.61 -14.47 -6.94
N GLY A 76 -13.70 -14.49 -7.70
CA GLY A 76 -14.94 -13.80 -7.35
C GLY A 76 -15.12 -12.46 -8.09
N PRO A 77 -16.12 -11.66 -7.68
CA PRO A 77 -16.57 -10.51 -8.46
C PRO A 77 -15.76 -9.23 -8.23
N PHE A 78 -14.84 -9.21 -7.26
CA PHE A 78 -14.08 -8.00 -6.95
C PHE A 78 -13.07 -7.69 -8.05
N PRO A 79 -12.98 -6.45 -8.59
CA PRO A 79 -12.06 -6.17 -9.70
C PRO A 79 -10.58 -6.37 -9.33
N VAL A 80 -9.86 -7.19 -10.11
CA VAL A 80 -8.41 -7.44 -9.93
C VAL A 80 -7.60 -6.14 -9.92
N THR A 81 -7.97 -5.18 -10.77
CA THR A 81 -7.30 -3.87 -10.85
C THR A 81 -7.45 -3.07 -9.56
N ALA A 82 -8.61 -3.15 -8.89
CA ALA A 82 -8.84 -2.53 -7.60
C ALA A 82 -8.01 -3.22 -6.50
N LEU A 83 -7.90 -4.55 -6.52
CA LEU A 83 -7.05 -5.31 -5.58
C LEU A 83 -5.59 -4.86 -5.67
N VAL A 84 -5.07 -4.75 -6.89
CA VAL A 84 -3.69 -4.31 -7.14
C VAL A 84 -3.47 -2.89 -6.60
N ARG A 85 -4.42 -1.97 -6.84
CA ARG A 85 -4.35 -0.58 -6.34
C ARG A 85 -4.35 -0.53 -4.82
N LEU A 86 -5.29 -1.22 -4.15
CA LEU A 86 -5.35 -1.30 -2.69
C LEU A 86 -4.03 -1.82 -2.10
N TRP A 87 -3.45 -2.86 -2.70
CA TRP A 87 -2.19 -3.40 -2.19
C TRP A 87 -1.00 -2.48 -2.41
N ARG A 88 -0.94 -1.74 -3.52
CA ARG A 88 0.12 -0.74 -3.73
C ARG A 88 0.04 0.39 -2.71
N GLU A 89 -1.17 0.88 -2.44
CA GLU A 89 -1.40 1.92 -1.44
C GLU A 89 -0.96 1.44 -0.05
N LEU A 90 -1.39 0.25 0.35
CA LEU A 90 -1.00 -0.37 1.61
C LEU A 90 0.51 -0.55 1.74
N LEU A 91 1.19 -1.01 0.68
CA LEU A 91 2.63 -1.21 0.69
C LEU A 91 3.38 0.12 0.79
N SER A 92 2.93 1.16 0.07
CA SER A 92 3.53 2.49 0.15
C SER A 92 3.40 3.09 1.55
N GLY A 93 2.20 3.08 2.14
CA GLY A 93 1.99 3.61 3.49
C GLY A 93 2.88 2.91 4.54
N GLN A 94 3.13 1.62 4.38
CA GLN A 94 4.03 0.87 5.27
C GLN A 94 5.51 1.14 5.06
N VAL A 95 5.93 1.50 3.84
CA VAL A 95 7.29 2.00 3.59
C VAL A 95 7.50 3.33 4.32
N MET A 96 6.50 4.22 4.31
CA MET A 96 6.54 5.51 5.01
C MET A 96 6.63 5.36 6.54
N VAL A 97 6.01 4.33 7.12
CA VAL A 97 6.14 4.06 8.56
C VAL A 97 7.58 3.71 8.95
N GLN A 98 8.36 3.12 8.03
CA GLN A 98 9.72 2.69 8.33
C GLN A 98 10.76 3.81 8.23
N ASN A 99 10.56 4.78 7.34
CA ASN A 99 11.51 5.87 7.02
C ASN A 99 10.78 7.08 6.42
N ASP A 100 11.39 8.28 6.53
CA ASP A 100 10.96 9.46 5.77
C ASP A 100 11.11 9.21 4.27
N PHE A 101 10.01 8.80 3.63
CA PHE A 101 9.99 8.45 2.21
C PHE A 101 9.73 9.70 1.36
N ASN A 102 10.82 10.36 0.97
CA ASN A 102 10.80 11.53 0.08
C ASN A 102 11.16 11.13 -1.35
N ILE A 103 10.45 11.71 -2.33
CA ILE A 103 10.65 11.45 -3.75
C ILE A 103 11.17 12.73 -4.41
N ALA A 104 12.33 12.67 -5.05
CA ALA A 104 12.82 13.71 -5.93
C ALA A 104 12.29 13.47 -7.34
N LEU A 105 11.46 14.37 -7.86
CA LEU A 105 10.88 14.27 -9.19
C LEU A 105 11.45 15.36 -10.08
N PHE A 106 12.08 14.96 -11.19
CA PHE A 106 12.35 15.89 -12.27
C PHE A 106 11.03 16.34 -12.89
N ASP A 107 10.75 17.64 -12.77
CA ASP A 107 9.56 18.23 -13.37
C ASP A 107 9.96 19.45 -14.21
N PRO A 108 10.17 19.27 -15.51
CA PRO A 108 10.51 20.36 -16.41
C PRO A 108 9.31 21.30 -16.68
N SER A 109 8.13 21.03 -16.10
CA SER A 109 6.87 21.75 -16.29
C SER A 109 6.40 21.80 -17.76
N THR A 110 5.64 20.78 -18.17
CA THR A 110 4.56 20.83 -19.19
C THR A 110 3.85 19.48 -19.35
N GLU A 111 4.44 18.37 -18.88
CA GLU A 111 3.79 17.06 -18.92
C GLU A 111 3.38 16.57 -17.53
N ALA A 112 2.08 16.47 -17.29
CA ALA A 112 1.50 15.84 -16.09
C ALA A 112 1.88 14.35 -15.93
N THR A 113 2.51 13.76 -16.94
CA THR A 113 2.81 12.33 -17.07
C THR A 113 3.69 11.81 -15.93
N TYR A 114 4.81 12.47 -15.63
CA TYR A 114 5.72 11.98 -14.58
C TYR A 114 5.13 12.12 -13.18
N ARG A 115 4.38 13.19 -12.93
CA ARG A 115 3.62 13.35 -11.68
C ARG A 115 2.57 12.25 -11.51
N HIS A 116 1.87 11.91 -12.59
CA HIS A 116 0.86 10.85 -12.57
C HIS A 116 1.48 9.48 -12.31
N ILE A 117 2.54 9.11 -13.02
CA ILE A 117 3.26 7.83 -12.84
C ILE A 117 3.86 7.74 -11.44
N THR A 118 4.44 8.84 -10.94
CA THR A 118 4.98 8.90 -9.57
C THR A 118 3.91 8.60 -8.54
N ARG A 119 2.72 9.22 -8.67
CA ARG A 119 1.59 8.99 -7.76
C ARG A 119 1.05 7.56 -7.87
N ASP A 120 0.95 7.02 -9.08
CA ASP A 120 0.45 5.65 -9.29
C ASP A 120 1.40 4.60 -8.70
N GLN A 121 2.72 4.83 -8.80
CA GLN A 121 3.73 3.89 -8.33
C GLN A 121 4.03 4.01 -6.84
N PHE A 122 4.02 5.22 -6.27
CA PHE A 122 4.46 5.49 -4.91
C PHE A 122 3.37 6.00 -3.97
N SER A 123 2.09 5.93 -4.39
CA SER A 123 0.96 6.54 -3.68
C SER A 123 1.02 8.08 -3.63
N ALA A 124 -0.14 8.69 -3.38
CA ALA A 124 -0.26 10.13 -3.15
C ALA A 124 0.35 10.60 -1.82
N SER A 125 0.66 9.69 -0.89
CA SER A 125 1.10 10.05 0.47
C SER A 125 2.60 10.39 0.59
N GLY A 126 3.43 9.99 -0.38
CA GLY A 126 4.85 10.34 -0.40
C GLY A 126 5.08 11.84 -0.64
N LYS A 127 6.01 12.46 0.09
CA LYS A 127 6.40 13.86 -0.17
C LYS A 127 7.19 13.92 -1.47
N VAL A 128 6.62 14.57 -2.49
CA VAL A 128 7.27 14.76 -3.79
C VAL A 128 7.92 16.14 -3.83
N HIS A 129 9.24 16.16 -3.95
CA HIS A 129 10.05 17.36 -4.19
C HIS A 129 10.30 17.51 -5.68
N LEU A 130 9.77 18.59 -6.25
CA LEU A 130 9.96 18.92 -7.66
C LEU A 130 11.31 19.58 -7.84
N LEU A 131 12.11 19.06 -8.77
CA LEU A 131 13.45 19.57 -9.05
C LEU A 131 13.57 19.94 -10.54
N PRO A 132 14.22 21.08 -10.85
CA PRO A 132 14.34 21.61 -12.21
C PRO A 132 15.32 20.88 -13.12
N SER A 133 16.13 19.94 -12.63
CA SER A 133 17.06 19.19 -13.49
C SER A 133 17.31 17.75 -13.03
N PRO A 134 17.62 16.83 -13.97
CA PRO A 134 18.01 15.46 -13.63
C PRO A 134 19.22 15.39 -12.69
N ALA A 135 20.21 16.26 -12.88
CA ALA A 135 21.39 16.32 -12.03
C ALA A 135 21.03 16.64 -10.56
N GLN A 136 20.05 17.51 -10.32
CA GLN A 136 19.59 17.81 -8.97
C GLN A 136 18.83 16.64 -8.33
N VAL A 137 18.04 15.89 -9.11
CA VAL A 137 17.40 14.66 -8.62
C VAL A 137 18.44 13.62 -8.23
N ILE A 138 19.46 13.41 -9.07
CA ILE A 138 20.57 12.49 -8.76
C ILE A 138 21.29 12.95 -7.48
N HIS A 139 21.58 14.25 -7.36
CA HIS A 139 22.21 14.81 -6.16
C HIS A 139 21.36 14.58 -4.91
N ALA A 140 20.04 14.83 -4.97
CA ALA A 140 19.13 14.64 -3.84
C ALA A 140 19.07 13.20 -3.35
N VAL A 141 19.15 12.22 -4.27
CA VAL A 141 19.22 10.80 -3.91
C VAL A 141 20.60 10.45 -3.35
N ALA A 142 21.67 10.88 -4.00
CA ALA A 142 23.04 10.59 -3.59
C ALA A 142 23.40 11.19 -2.21
N SER A 143 22.81 12.34 -1.87
CA SER A 143 23.00 12.99 -0.56
C SER A 143 22.10 12.45 0.54
N GLY A 144 21.19 11.52 0.23
CA GLY A 144 20.22 10.97 1.19
C GLY A 144 19.02 11.88 1.50
N ASN A 145 18.89 13.03 0.82
CA ASN A 145 17.75 13.94 0.98
C ASN A 145 16.44 13.36 0.42
N SER A 146 16.54 12.41 -0.53
CA SER A 146 15.42 11.72 -1.13
C SER A 146 15.69 10.23 -1.26
N ALA A 147 14.67 9.43 -1.01
CA ALA A 147 14.75 7.97 -1.04
C ALA A 147 14.67 7.44 -2.49
N VAL A 148 13.96 8.15 -3.38
CA VAL A 148 13.76 7.80 -4.79
C VAL A 148 13.92 9.02 -5.68
N GLY A 149 14.54 8.84 -6.84
CA GLY A 149 14.58 9.81 -7.93
C GLY A 149 13.75 9.36 -9.13
N VAL A 150 12.93 10.24 -9.68
CA VAL A 150 12.18 10.02 -10.93
C VAL A 150 12.75 10.93 -12.01
N LEU A 151 13.20 10.33 -13.11
CA LEU A 151 13.98 10.94 -14.19
C LEU A 151 13.42 10.52 -15.56
N PRO A 152 13.66 11.31 -16.63
CA PRO A 152 13.34 10.89 -17.98
C PRO A 152 14.31 9.77 -18.42
N LEU A 153 13.93 9.01 -19.44
CA LEU A 153 14.84 8.05 -20.05
C LEU A 153 16.03 8.80 -20.69
N PRO A 154 17.26 8.27 -20.58
CA PRO A 154 18.46 8.87 -21.17
C PRO A 154 18.45 8.84 -22.70
#